data_AF-A0A329QAX8-F1
#
_entry.id   AF-A0A329QAX8-F1
#
_cell.length_a   1.000
_cell.length_b   1.000
_cell.length_c   1.000
_cell.angle_alpha   90.00
_cell.angle_beta   90.00
_cell.angle_gamma   90.00
#
_symmetry.space_group_name_H-M   'P 1'
#
loop_
_entity.id
_entity.type
_entity.pdbx_description
1 polymer ?
#
loop_
_entity_poly.entity_id
_entity_poly.type
_entity_poly.pdbx_seq_one_letter_code
_entity_poly.pdbx_strand_id
1 'polypeptide(L)'
;MSDQERLREAAGKLRGYAGDLNSEIDTLISDHPRSEEVWDGPAADDFYESREDARSRLETLADDLNDHADALESRADELDEEEDAEDGG
;
A
#
# COMPACT_ATOMS: atom_id res chain seq x y z
N MET A 1 20.39 6.91 -15.67
CA MET A 1 19.45 6.17 -14.83
C MET A 1 19.90 4.74 -14.84
N SER A 2 20.61 4.36 -13.78
CA SER A 2 21.06 3.01 -13.51
C SER A 2 19.87 2.12 -13.12
N ASP A 3 20.10 0.81 -13.03
CA ASP A 3 19.03 -0.11 -12.63
C ASP A 3 18.66 0.07 -11.15
N GLN A 4 19.62 0.45 -10.28
CA GLN A 4 19.35 0.78 -8.87
C GLN A 4 18.47 2.03 -8.73
N GLU A 5 18.71 3.06 -9.54
CA GLU A 5 17.87 4.26 -9.57
C GLU A 5 16.42 3.93 -9.99
N ARG A 6 16.24 3.02 -10.96
CA ARG A 6 14.91 2.58 -11.40
C ARG A 6 14.16 1.78 -10.33
N LEU A 7 14.86 0.91 -9.60
CA LEU A 7 14.27 0.13 -8.51
C LEU A 7 13.78 1.05 -7.39
N ARG A 8 14.59 2.05 -6.99
CA ARG A 8 14.20 3.05 -6.00
C ARG A 8 13.04 3.92 -6.45
N GLU A 9 13.01 4.31 -7.73
CA GLU A 9 11.86 5.04 -8.29
C GLU A 9 10.58 4.20 -8.24
N ALA A 10 10.66 2.91 -8.60
CA ALA A 10 9.53 1.99 -8.53
C ALA A 10 9.05 1.78 -7.08
N ALA A 11 9.96 1.57 -6.12
CA ALA A 11 9.63 1.48 -4.71
C ALA A 11 8.90 2.74 -4.21
N GLY A 12 9.39 3.92 -4.57
CA GLY A 12 8.73 5.19 -4.25
C GLY A 12 7.31 5.29 -4.79
N LYS A 13 7.05 4.82 -6.01
CA LYS A 13 5.69 4.78 -6.60
C LYS A 13 4.77 3.83 -5.84
N LEU A 14 5.26 2.64 -5.49
CA LEU A 14 4.47 1.65 -4.74
C LEU A 14 4.05 2.20 -3.38
N ARG A 15 4.96 2.84 -2.65
CA ARG A 15 4.64 3.52 -1.38
C ARG A 15 3.64 4.66 -1.55
N GLY A 16 3.75 5.41 -2.66
CA GLY A 16 2.75 6.41 -3.04
C GLY A 16 1.36 5.79 -3.17
N TYR A 17 1.23 4.70 -3.94
CA TYR A 17 -0.04 4.00 -4.12
C TYR A 17 -0.58 3.39 -2.82
N ALA A 18 0.29 2.83 -1.97
CA ALA A 18 -0.12 2.34 -0.65
C ALA A 18 -0.67 3.47 0.24
N GLY A 19 -0.03 4.65 0.21
CA GLY A 19 -0.50 5.85 0.90
C GLY A 19 -1.86 6.35 0.39
N ASP A 20 -2.02 6.40 -0.94
CA ASP A 20 -3.29 6.79 -1.57
C ASP A 20 -4.42 5.83 -1.19
N LEU A 21 -4.17 4.52 -1.21
CA LEU A 21 -5.14 3.50 -0.79
C LEU A 21 -5.59 3.69 0.66
N ASN A 22 -4.65 3.89 1.59
CA ASN A 22 -4.97 4.13 2.99
C ASN A 22 -5.81 5.42 3.17
N SER A 23 -5.48 6.49 2.44
CA SER A 23 -6.25 7.74 2.50
C SER A 23 -7.68 7.57 1.99
N GLU A 24 -7.88 6.81 0.91
CA GLU A 24 -9.21 6.54 0.36
C GLU A 24 -10.05 5.65 1.32
N ILE A 25 -9.41 4.68 1.97
CA ILE A 25 -10.04 3.86 3.03
C ILE A 25 -10.51 4.74 4.20
N ASP A 26 -9.62 5.59 4.71
CA ASP A 26 -9.94 6.50 5.82
C ASP A 26 -11.08 7.44 5.46
N THR A 27 -11.09 7.94 4.22
CA THR A 27 -12.17 8.80 3.69
C THR A 27 -13.49 8.03 3.63
N LEU A 28 -13.51 6.81 3.11
CA LEU A 28 -14.71 5.96 3.03
C LEU A 28 -15.32 5.71 4.41
N ILE A 29 -14.48 5.42 5.41
CA ILE A 29 -14.92 5.16 6.79
C ILE A 29 -15.45 6.44 7.44
N SER A 30 -14.75 7.57 7.22
CA SER A 30 -15.11 8.87 7.77
C SER A 30 -16.41 9.41 7.19
N ASP A 31 -16.64 9.26 5.88
CA ASP A 31 -17.82 9.77 5.18
C ASP A 31 -19.07 8.91 5.46
N HIS A 32 -18.87 7.64 5.77
CA HIS A 32 -19.96 6.68 6.02
C HIS A 32 -19.80 5.98 7.36
N PRO A 33 -19.85 6.68 8.50
CA PRO A 33 -19.76 6.05 9.81
C PRO A 33 -20.92 5.08 10.03
N ARG A 34 -20.68 4.00 10.76
CA ARG A 34 -21.78 3.10 11.18
C ARG A 34 -22.70 3.87 12.12
N SER A 35 -23.99 3.93 11.78
CA SER A 35 -24.99 4.65 12.57
C SER A 35 -26.32 3.92 12.60
N GLU A 36 -26.49 3.10 13.64
CA GLU A 36 -27.70 2.30 13.89
C GLU A 36 -28.93 3.18 14.20
N GLU A 37 -28.73 4.47 14.53
CA GLU A 37 -29.84 5.43 14.69
C GLU A 37 -30.39 5.98 13.37
N VAL A 38 -29.58 5.96 12.29
CA VAL A 38 -29.92 6.61 11.00
C VAL A 38 -30.29 5.57 9.95
N TRP A 39 -29.57 4.46 9.92
CA TRP A 39 -29.81 3.38 8.98
C TRP A 39 -29.52 2.03 9.63
N ASP A 40 -30.58 1.26 9.82
CA ASP A 40 -30.57 -0.04 10.50
C ASP A 40 -31.40 -1.07 9.72
N GLY A 41 -31.14 -2.35 10.02
CA GLY A 41 -31.76 -3.50 9.40
C GLY A 41 -30.84 -4.25 8.43
N PRO A 42 -31.31 -5.37 7.85
CA PRO A 42 -30.45 -6.32 7.14
C PRO A 42 -29.62 -5.70 5.99
N ALA A 43 -30.21 -4.75 5.26
CA ALA A 43 -29.50 -4.06 4.18
C ALA A 43 -28.37 -3.13 4.68
N ALA A 44 -28.53 -2.54 5.87
CA ALA A 44 -27.48 -1.74 6.50
C ALA A 44 -26.35 -2.65 6.99
N ASP A 45 -26.69 -3.79 7.61
CA ASP A 45 -25.71 -4.80 8.02
C ASP A 45 -24.89 -5.33 6.83
N ASP A 46 -25.55 -5.73 5.75
CA ASP A 46 -24.89 -6.21 4.52
C ASP A 46 -23.91 -5.17 3.96
N PHE A 47 -24.30 -3.89 3.98
CA PHE A 47 -23.44 -2.79 3.52
C PHE A 47 -22.23 -2.61 4.41
N TYR A 48 -22.43 -2.53 5.73
CA TYR A 48 -21.34 -2.31 6.68
C TYR A 48 -20.38 -3.49 6.73
N GLU A 49 -20.86 -4.72 6.61
CA GLU A 49 -20.02 -5.92 6.47
C GLU A 49 -19.20 -5.87 5.18
N SER A 50 -19.84 -5.59 4.03
CA SER A 50 -19.15 -5.44 2.74
C SER A 50 -18.11 -4.31 2.76
N ARG A 51 -18.38 -3.22 3.49
CA ARG A 51 -17.45 -2.10 3.66
C ARG A 51 -16.22 -2.52 4.48
N GLU A 52 -16.40 -3.20 5.61
CA GLU A 52 -15.27 -3.70 6.41
C GLU A 52 -14.45 -4.75 5.65
N ASP A 53 -15.10 -5.61 4.88
CA ASP A 53 -14.41 -6.57 3.99
C ASP A 53 -13.57 -5.86 2.94
N ALA A 54 -14.13 -4.82 2.29
CA ALA A 54 -13.42 -4.03 1.31
C ALA A 54 -12.22 -3.30 1.94
N ARG A 55 -12.42 -2.70 3.12
CA ARG A 55 -11.37 -2.08 3.91
C ARG A 55 -10.22 -3.05 4.16
N SER A 56 -10.50 -4.22 4.73
CA SER A 56 -9.47 -5.20 5.07
C SER A 56 -8.66 -5.64 3.86
N ARG A 57 -9.30 -5.84 2.70
CA ARG A 57 -8.62 -6.20 1.45
C ARG A 57 -7.71 -5.09 0.93
N LEU A 58 -8.15 -3.84 1.04
CA LEU A 58 -7.38 -2.68 0.62
C LEU A 58 -6.20 -2.42 1.56
N GLU A 59 -6.36 -2.61 2.87
CA GLU A 59 -5.27 -2.55 3.85
C GLU A 59 -4.20 -3.60 3.54
N THR A 60 -4.60 -4.85 3.28
CA THR A 60 -3.68 -5.92 2.86
C THR A 60 -2.96 -5.58 1.55
N LEU A 61 -3.67 -5.01 0.56
CA LEU A 61 -3.02 -4.58 -0.68
C LEU A 61 -2.00 -3.45 -0.44
N ALA A 62 -2.32 -2.50 0.44
CA ALA A 62 -1.39 -1.43 0.81
C ALA A 62 -0.13 -2.00 1.49
N ASP A 63 -0.30 -2.98 2.38
CA ASP A 63 0.81 -3.70 3.02
C ASP A 63 1.66 -4.46 1.98
N ASP A 64 1.03 -5.20 1.06
CA ASP A 64 1.73 -5.92 -0.02
C ASP A 64 2.56 -4.97 -0.91
N LEU A 65 2.03 -3.77 -1.18
CA LEU A 65 2.74 -2.74 -1.94
C LEU A 65 3.97 -2.21 -1.18
N ASN A 66 3.86 -2.04 0.13
CA ASN A 66 4.98 -1.62 0.98
C ASN A 66 6.06 -2.72 1.04
N ASP A 67 5.66 -3.97 1.26
CA ASP A 67 6.57 -5.13 1.26
C ASP A 67 7.32 -5.25 -0.07
N HIS A 68 6.61 -5.04 -1.19
CA HIS A 68 7.25 -5.07 -2.50
C HIS A 68 8.20 -3.88 -2.72
N ALA A 69 7.86 -2.70 -2.21
CA ALA A 69 8.75 -1.54 -2.24
C ALA A 69 10.05 -1.80 -1.46
N ASP A 70 9.95 -2.39 -0.27
CA ASP A 70 11.10 -2.73 0.57
C ASP A 70 12.01 -3.77 -0.09
N ALA A 71 11.42 -4.75 -0.79
CA ALA A 71 12.18 -5.73 -1.56
C ALA A 71 12.93 -5.09 -2.75
N LEU A 72 12.32 -4.12 -3.43
CA LEU A 72 12.97 -3.39 -4.53
C LEU A 72 14.13 -2.52 -4.02
N GLU A 73 13.97 -1.85 -2.88
CA GLU A 73 15.06 -1.07 -2.26
C GLU A 73 16.21 -1.97 -1.83
N SER A 74 15.90 -3.09 -1.17
CA SER A 74 16.92 -4.06 -0.77
C SER A 74 17.72 -4.55 -1.98
N ARG A 75 17.05 -4.83 -3.11
CA ARG A 75 17.75 -5.24 -4.33
C ARG A 75 18.56 -4.10 -4.97
N ALA A 76 18.12 -2.85 -4.84
CA ALA A 76 18.87 -1.69 -5.30
C ALA A 76 20.17 -1.53 -4.50
N ASP A 77 20.10 -1.73 -3.18
CA ASP A 77 21.25 -1.65 -2.29
C ASP A 77 22.27 -2.77 -2.58
N GLU A 78 21.81 -4.02 -2.80
CA GLU A 78 22.68 -5.14 -3.22
C GLU A 78 23.42 -4.83 -4.53
N LEU A 79 22.76 -4.21 -5.49
CA LEU A 79 23.37 -3.85 -6.77
C LEU A 79 24.40 -2.73 -6.63
N ASP A 80 24.20 -1.78 -5.72
CA ASP A 80 25.22 -0.75 -5.43
C ASP A 80 26.46 -1.38 -4.80
N GLU A 81 26.29 -2.35 -3.88
CA GLU A 81 27.40 -3.10 -3.27
C GLU A 81 28.17 -3.95 -4.29
N GLU A 82 27.47 -4.59 -5.23
CA GLU A 82 28.07 -5.35 -6.34
C GLU A 82 28.93 -4.43 -7.23
N GLU A 83 28.44 -3.23 -7.57
CA GLU A 83 29.13 -2.27 -8.44
C GLU A 83 30.37 -1.66 -7.76
N ASP A 84 30.27 -1.29 -6.48
CA ASP A 84 31.40 -0.78 -5.68
C ASP A 84 32.52 -1.84 -5.52
N ALA A 85 32.16 -3.13 -5.44
CA ALA A 85 33.12 -4.22 -5.33
C ALA A 85 33.87 -4.50 -6.64
N GLU A 86 33.24 -4.24 -7.79
CA GLU A 86 33.85 -4.42 -9.12
C GLU A 86 34.78 -3.27 -9.50
N ASP A 87 34.47 -2.03 -9.11
CA ASP A 87 35.27 -0.84 -9.47
C ASP A 87 36.50 -0.63 -8.55
N GLY A 88 36.56 -1.36 -7.42
CA GLY A 88 37.64 -1.32 -6.43
C GLY A 88 38.72 -2.40 -6.54
N GLY A 89 38.62 -3.33 -7.50
CA GLY A 89 39.52 -4.48 -7.70
C GLY A 89 40.54 -4.32 -8.84
#